data_AF-A0AAW1LL98-F1
#
_entry.id   AF-A0AAW1LL98-F1
#
_cell.length_a   1.000
_cell.length_b   1.000
_cell.length_c   1.000
_cell.angle_alpha   90.00
_cell.angle_beta   90.00
_cell.angle_gamma   90.00
#
_symmetry.space_group_name_H-M   'P 1'
#
loop_
_entity.id
_entity.type
_entity.pdbx_description
1 polymer ?
#
loop_
_entity_poly.entity_id
_entity_poly.type
_entity_poly.pdbx_seq_one_letter_code
_entity_poly.pdbx_strand_id
1 'polypeptide(L)'
;MVLDLDLFRVEKGGNPDKIRENEKRRFKDVALVETVLNNDILWRQLRHKADNWNKLKNVCSKEIGEKMKKKEPQGDPDTAVQSEVQEQLTNLTSDILKPLTVAQKLSENPVINSNSKHINIKEHFIRNVVQEETELV
;
A
#
# COMPACT_ATOMS: atom_id res chain seq x y z
N MET A 1 -18.99 23.21 10.87
CA MET A 1 -18.98 22.36 9.66
C MET A 1 -17.58 22.37 9.09
N VAL A 2 -17.08 21.19 8.72
CA VAL A 2 -15.75 20.99 8.12
C VAL A 2 -15.85 21.24 6.60
N LEU A 3 -14.76 21.69 5.97
CA LEU A 3 -14.69 21.86 4.51
C LEU A 3 -14.60 20.49 3.83
N ASP A 4 -15.22 20.37 2.65
CA ASP A 4 -15.08 19.17 1.82
C ASP A 4 -13.66 19.07 1.27
N LEU A 5 -13.10 17.85 1.26
CA LEU A 5 -11.77 17.55 0.78
C LEU A 5 -11.66 17.75 -0.74
N ASP A 6 -12.77 17.58 -1.47
CA ASP A 6 -12.78 17.80 -2.92
C ASP A 6 -12.55 19.27 -3.29
N LEU A 7 -12.76 20.23 -2.36
CA LEU A 7 -12.40 21.64 -2.58
C LEU A 7 -10.88 21.86 -2.65
N PHE A 8 -10.10 20.98 -2.01
CA PHE A 8 -8.63 21.03 -2.02
C PHE A 8 -8.04 20.35 -3.26
N ARG A 9 -8.83 19.52 -3.97
CA ARG A 9 -8.36 18.70 -5.10
C ARG A 9 -8.63 19.36 -6.43
N VAL A 10 -7.57 19.74 -7.13
CA VAL A 10 -7.66 20.40 -8.44
C VAL A 10 -8.29 19.46 -9.48
N GLU A 11 -7.97 18.16 -9.46
CA GLU A 11 -8.53 17.21 -10.43
C GLU A 11 -10.04 16.97 -10.26
N LYS A 12 -10.62 17.35 -9.12
CA LYS A 12 -12.06 17.26 -8.83
C LYS A 12 -12.80 18.58 -9.08
N GLY A 13 -12.12 19.61 -9.60
CA GLY A 13 -12.68 20.95 -9.81
C GLY A 13 -12.59 21.85 -8.56
N GLY A 14 -11.85 21.43 -7.53
CA GLY A 14 -11.50 22.24 -6.38
C GLY A 14 -10.49 23.33 -6.70
N ASN A 15 -10.40 24.32 -5.82
CA ASN A 15 -9.42 25.41 -5.96
C ASN A 15 -8.80 25.73 -4.58
N PRO A 16 -7.62 25.16 -4.27
CA PRO A 16 -6.95 25.37 -2.99
C PRO A 16 -6.52 26.83 -2.79
N ASP A 17 -6.29 27.63 -3.85
CA ASP A 17 -5.89 29.04 -3.72
C ASP A 17 -7.01 29.89 -3.11
N LYS A 18 -8.27 29.61 -3.46
CA LYS A 18 -9.42 30.26 -2.82
C LYS A 18 -9.50 29.96 -1.33
N ILE A 19 -9.08 28.76 -0.92
CA ILE A 19 -9.04 28.36 0.49
C ILE A 19 -7.90 29.11 1.20
N ARG A 20 -6.72 29.18 0.58
CA ARG A 20 -5.57 29.97 1.07
C ARG A 20 -5.94 31.44 1.27
N GLU A 21 -6.63 32.04 0.30
CA GLU A 21 -7.10 33.44 0.39
C GLU A 21 -8.12 33.62 1.52
N ASN A 22 -9.04 32.66 1.70
CA ASN A 22 -10.02 32.69 2.79
C ASN A 22 -9.36 32.61 4.16
N GLU A 23 -8.39 31.71 4.35
CA GLU A 23 -7.62 31.60 5.60
C GLU A 23 -6.81 32.87 5.86
N LYS A 24 -6.19 33.46 4.82
CA LYS A 24 -5.49 34.75 4.92
C LYS A 24 -6.43 35.88 5.34
N ARG A 25 -7.64 35.96 4.75
CA ARG A 25 -8.67 36.95 5.11
C ARG A 25 -9.19 36.76 6.54
N ARG A 26 -9.09 35.54 7.07
CA ARG A 26 -9.44 35.20 8.44
C ARG A 26 -8.27 35.37 9.42
N PHE A 27 -7.11 35.87 8.95
CA PHE A 27 -5.89 36.00 9.75
C PHE A 27 -5.43 34.66 10.36
N LYS A 28 -5.65 33.58 9.62
CA LYS A 28 -5.22 32.23 9.98
C LYS A 28 -4.01 31.79 9.18
N ASP A 29 -3.36 30.76 9.68
CA ASP A 29 -2.19 30.18 9.04
C ASP A 29 -2.56 29.45 7.75
N VAL A 30 -1.98 29.91 6.65
CA VAL A 30 -2.17 29.34 5.31
C VAL A 30 -1.42 28.02 5.16
N ALA A 31 -0.38 27.76 5.98
CA ALA A 31 0.39 26.52 5.93
C ALA A 31 -0.47 25.28 6.23
N LEU A 32 -1.57 25.43 6.98
CA LEU A 32 -2.52 24.35 7.24
C LEU A 32 -3.15 23.81 5.94
N VAL A 33 -3.42 24.69 4.96
CA VAL A 33 -3.97 24.27 3.66
C VAL A 33 -2.96 23.40 2.92
N GLU A 34 -1.68 23.74 3.00
CA GLU A 34 -0.59 22.97 2.39
C GLU A 34 -0.43 21.60 3.06
N THR A 35 -0.45 21.55 4.39
CA THR A 35 -0.39 20.31 5.15
C THR A 35 -1.54 19.37 4.80
N VAL A 36 -2.76 19.88 4.66
CA VAL A 36 -3.92 19.08 4.24
C VAL A 36 -3.72 18.52 2.84
N LEU A 37 -3.22 19.33 1.91
CA LEU A 37 -2.99 18.93 0.52
C LEU A 37 -1.91 17.84 0.42
N ASN A 38 -0.80 17.99 1.13
CA ASN A 38 0.27 17.00 1.18
C ASN A 38 -0.19 15.67 1.80
N ASN A 39 -0.93 15.73 2.90
CA ASN A 39 -1.50 14.53 3.54
C ASN A 39 -2.52 13.83 2.65
N ASP A 40 -3.34 14.57 1.88
CA ASP A 40 -4.28 13.97 0.92
C ASP A 40 -3.54 13.25 -0.24
N ILE A 41 -2.50 13.86 -0.78
CA ILE A 41 -1.67 13.24 -1.82
C ILE A 41 -1.04 11.95 -1.29
N LEU A 42 -0.42 12.02 -0.12
CA LEU A 42 0.20 10.86 0.51
C LEU A 42 -0.84 9.76 0.75
N TRP A 43 -1.97 10.10 1.35
CA TRP A 43 -3.05 9.13 1.59
C TRP A 43 -3.52 8.45 0.30
N ARG A 44 -3.68 9.18 -0.81
CA ARG A 44 -4.06 8.60 -2.11
C ARG A 44 -3.01 7.63 -2.65
N GLN A 45 -1.73 8.00 -2.55
CA GLN A 45 -0.62 7.12 -2.94
C GLN A 45 -0.60 5.84 -2.11
N LEU A 46 -0.74 5.95 -0.78
CA LEU A 46 -0.79 4.82 0.14
C LEU A 46 -2.02 3.94 -0.11
N ARG A 47 -3.17 4.54 -0.35
CA ARG A 47 -4.41 3.82 -0.66
C ARG A 47 -4.27 3.01 -1.95
N HIS A 48 -3.68 3.58 -2.99
CA HIS A 48 -3.40 2.91 -4.26
C HIS A 48 -2.39 1.76 -4.07
N LYS A 49 -1.29 1.99 -3.34
CA LYS A 49 -0.34 0.93 -2.95
C LYS A 49 -1.10 -0.21 -2.25
N ALA A 50 -1.90 0.09 -1.23
CA ALA A 50 -2.68 -0.90 -0.48
C ALA A 50 -3.65 -1.72 -1.37
N ASP A 51 -4.29 -1.11 -2.37
CA ASP A 51 -5.12 -1.84 -3.33
C ASP A 51 -4.31 -2.79 -4.21
N ASN A 52 -3.12 -2.39 -4.65
CA ASN A 52 -2.22 -3.26 -5.40
C ASN A 52 -1.77 -4.45 -4.55
N TRP A 53 -1.37 -4.21 -3.30
CA TRP A 53 -1.01 -5.27 -2.35
C TRP A 53 -2.16 -6.30 -2.15
N ASN A 54 -3.40 -5.84 -2.04
CA ASN A 54 -4.57 -6.72 -1.95
C ASN A 54 -4.77 -7.57 -3.21
N LYS A 55 -4.55 -7.00 -4.40
CA LYS A 55 -4.60 -7.76 -5.66
C LYS A 55 -3.53 -8.84 -5.68
N LEU A 56 -2.30 -8.49 -5.32
CA LEU A 56 -1.17 -9.44 -5.28
C LEU A 56 -1.42 -10.59 -4.31
N LYS A 57 -1.91 -10.29 -3.10
CA LYS A 57 -2.33 -11.31 -2.13
C LYS A 57 -3.29 -12.33 -2.76
N ASN A 58 -4.31 -11.85 -3.47
CA ASN A 58 -5.32 -12.72 -4.09
C ASN A 58 -4.71 -13.59 -5.19
N VAL A 59 -3.79 -13.04 -6.00
CA VAL A 59 -3.06 -13.81 -7.02
C VAL A 59 -2.20 -14.89 -6.36
N CYS A 60 -1.39 -14.55 -5.36
CA CYS A 60 -0.57 -15.53 -4.65
C CYS A 60 -1.41 -16.64 -4.02
N SER A 61 -2.53 -16.29 -3.36
CA SER A 61 -3.45 -17.29 -2.78
C SER A 61 -4.06 -18.21 -3.83
N LYS A 62 -4.43 -17.69 -5.00
CA LYS A 62 -4.98 -18.49 -6.10
C LYS A 62 -3.93 -19.49 -6.63
N GLU A 63 -2.73 -19.00 -6.93
CA GLU A 63 -1.63 -19.82 -7.43
C GLU A 63 -1.20 -20.91 -6.44
N ILE A 64 -1.14 -20.59 -5.14
CA ILE A 64 -0.91 -21.57 -4.07
C ILE A 64 -2.01 -22.64 -4.09
N GLY A 65 -3.29 -22.23 -4.17
CA GLY A 65 -4.42 -23.14 -4.24
C GLY A 65 -4.38 -24.08 -5.45
N GLU A 66 -3.95 -23.59 -6.61
CA GLU A 66 -3.78 -24.41 -7.82
C GLU A 66 -2.67 -25.45 -7.67
N LYS A 67 -1.51 -25.06 -7.12
CA LYS A 67 -0.40 -26.00 -6.86
C LYS A 67 -0.75 -27.06 -5.83
N MET A 68 -1.47 -26.67 -4.78
CA MET A 68 -1.97 -27.60 -3.75
C MET A 68 -2.95 -28.61 -4.34
N LYS A 69 -3.85 -28.19 -5.25
CA LYS A 69 -4.75 -29.10 -5.97
C LYS A 69 -3.99 -30.09 -6.87
N LYS A 70 -2.90 -29.64 -7.50
CA LYS A 70 -2.04 -30.48 -8.35
C LYS A 70 -1.10 -31.41 -7.56
N LYS A 71 -1.09 -31.33 -6.23
CA LYS A 71 -0.19 -32.08 -5.33
C LYS A 71 1.29 -31.84 -5.66
N GLU A 72 1.63 -30.64 -6.12
CA GLU A 72 3.04 -30.25 -6.31
C GLU A 72 3.74 -30.23 -4.94
N PRO A 73 5.02 -30.66 -4.87
CA PRO A 73 5.79 -30.61 -3.63
C PRO A 73 5.89 -29.17 -3.12
N GLN A 74 5.62 -28.98 -1.82
CA GLN A 74 5.56 -27.65 -1.21
C GLN A 74 6.91 -26.91 -1.20
N GLY A 75 8.02 -27.63 -1.37
CA GLY A 75 9.37 -27.10 -1.26
C GLY A 75 9.80 -26.88 0.19
N ASP A 76 11.06 -26.51 0.38
CA ASP A 76 11.61 -26.16 1.69
C ASP A 76 11.40 -24.66 1.97
N PRO A 77 10.80 -24.26 3.11
CA PRO A 77 10.62 -22.86 3.50
C PRO A 77 11.92 -22.06 3.64
N ASP A 78 13.07 -22.71 3.80
CA ASP A 78 14.39 -22.04 3.90
C ASP A 78 15.06 -21.81 2.53
N THR A 79 14.41 -22.22 1.43
CA THR A 79 14.93 -21.94 0.09
C THR A 79 14.72 -20.48 -0.24
N ALA A 80 15.78 -19.68 -0.09
CA ALA A 80 15.82 -18.26 -0.44
C ALA A 80 15.14 -18.03 -1.79
N VAL A 81 14.18 -17.10 -1.80
CA VAL A 81 13.57 -16.69 -3.06
C VAL A 81 14.53 -15.78 -3.80
N GLN A 82 14.59 -15.93 -5.12
CA GLN A 82 15.49 -15.17 -5.97
C GLN A 82 15.25 -13.67 -5.75
N SER A 83 16.33 -12.91 -5.59
CA SER A 83 16.35 -11.46 -5.32
C SER A 83 15.46 -10.65 -6.28
N GLU A 84 15.34 -11.15 -7.51
CA GLU A 84 14.51 -10.60 -8.58
C GLU A 84 13.01 -10.53 -8.23
N VAL A 85 12.51 -11.47 -7.42
CA VAL A 85 11.09 -11.50 -7.00
C VAL A 85 10.84 -10.52 -5.85
N GLN A 86 11.83 -10.30 -4.99
CA GLN A 86 11.78 -9.28 -3.94
C GLN A 86 11.78 -7.86 -4.52
N GLU A 87 12.58 -7.61 -5.57
CA GLU A 87 12.63 -6.31 -6.26
C GLU A 87 11.36 -6.03 -7.08
N GLN A 88 10.72 -7.08 -7.62
CA GLN A 88 9.49 -6.96 -8.42
C GLN A 88 8.19 -7.15 -7.61
N LEU A 89 8.27 -7.07 -6.29
CA LEU A 89 7.14 -7.26 -5.39
C LEU A 89 5.94 -6.34 -5.68
N THR A 90 6.17 -5.17 -6.28
CA THR A 90 5.11 -4.23 -6.70
C THR A 90 4.40 -4.61 -8.00
N ASN A 91 4.99 -5.48 -8.82
CA ASN A 91 4.52 -5.88 -10.15
C ASN A 91 4.46 -7.41 -10.32
N LEU A 92 4.24 -8.16 -9.24
CA LEU A 92 4.09 -9.61 -9.28
C LEU A 92 2.96 -10.03 -10.22
N THR A 93 3.32 -10.69 -11.31
CA THR A 93 2.39 -11.30 -12.27
C THR A 93 2.32 -12.81 -12.06
N SER A 94 1.22 -13.45 -12.50
CA SER A 94 1.06 -14.92 -12.42
C SER A 94 2.24 -15.67 -13.06
N ASP A 95 2.87 -15.10 -14.09
CA ASP A 95 3.99 -15.72 -14.80
C ASP A 95 5.28 -15.78 -13.95
N ILE A 96 5.55 -14.75 -13.13
CA ILE A 96 6.68 -14.73 -12.19
C ILE A 96 6.42 -15.70 -11.02
N LEU A 97 5.14 -15.90 -10.66
CA LEU A 97 4.77 -16.78 -9.55
C LEU A 97 4.79 -18.27 -9.95
N LYS A 98 4.49 -18.65 -11.20
CA LYS A 98 4.48 -20.06 -11.63
C LYS A 98 5.72 -20.89 -11.26
N PRO A 99 6.97 -20.42 -11.44
CA PRO A 99 8.17 -21.20 -11.11
C PRO A 99 8.39 -21.41 -9.60
N LEU A 100 7.83 -20.56 -8.75
CA LEU A 100 8.07 -20.59 -7.30
C LEU A 100 7.35 -21.73 -6.60
N THR A 101 7.98 -22.31 -5.57
CA THR A 101 7.35 -23.33 -4.72
C THR A 101 6.30 -22.70 -3.79
N VAL A 102 5.45 -23.54 -3.19
CA VAL A 102 4.38 -23.07 -2.30
C VAL A 102 4.94 -22.33 -1.08
N ALA A 103 6.03 -22.84 -0.50
CA ALA A 103 6.68 -22.23 0.65
C ALA A 103 7.28 -20.85 0.32
N GLN A 104 7.90 -20.70 -0.85
CA GLN A 104 8.46 -19.43 -1.33
C GLN A 104 7.38 -18.37 -1.60
N LYS A 105 6.24 -18.75 -2.19
CA LYS A 105 5.09 -17.83 -2.37
C LYS A 105 4.48 -17.36 -1.05
N LEU A 106 4.59 -18.17 0.00
CA LEU A 106 4.05 -17.86 1.32
C LEU A 106 4.92 -16.83 2.04
N SER A 107 6.24 -16.96 1.96
CA SER A 107 7.20 -16.02 2.55
C SER A 107 7.16 -14.65 1.86
N GLU A 108 6.94 -14.64 0.54
CA GLU A 108 6.82 -13.41 -0.25
C GLU A 108 5.44 -12.79 -0.20
N ASN A 109 4.45 -13.45 0.40
CA ASN A 109 3.15 -12.85 0.58
C ASN A 109 3.31 -11.64 1.52
N PRO A 110 3.11 -10.41 1.03
CA PRO A 110 3.43 -9.20 1.77
C PRO A 110 2.54 -8.99 2.99
N VAL A 111 1.42 -9.71 3.07
CA VAL A 111 0.51 -9.72 4.22
C VAL A 111 0.93 -10.77 5.27
N ILE A 112 1.71 -11.78 4.89
CA ILE A 112 2.19 -12.84 5.80
C ILE A 112 3.52 -12.45 6.43
N ASN A 113 4.36 -11.69 5.71
CA ASN A 113 5.64 -11.20 6.24
C ASN A 113 5.47 -10.09 7.30
N SER A 114 4.30 -9.42 7.36
CA SER A 114 3.94 -8.59 8.51
C SER A 114 3.34 -9.43 9.64
N ASN A 115 4.22 -10.08 10.41
CA ASN A 115 3.99 -10.67 11.75
C ASN A 115 2.57 -11.20 12.06
N SER A 116 2.41 -12.49 11.77
CA SER A 116 1.47 -13.45 12.34
C SER A 116 0.56 -13.02 13.51
N LYS A 117 -0.74 -13.35 13.32
CA LYS A 117 -1.79 -13.68 14.31
C LYS A 117 -2.39 -12.47 15.08
N HIS A 118 -3.54 -12.02 14.60
CA HIS A 118 -4.50 -11.11 15.28
C HIS A 118 -4.23 -9.59 15.23
N ILE A 119 -3.93 -9.03 14.06
CA ILE A 119 -3.88 -7.57 13.90
C ILE A 119 -4.81 -7.15 12.76
N ASN A 120 -5.61 -6.12 13.00
CA ASN A 120 -6.50 -5.52 12.01
C ASN A 120 -5.63 -4.79 10.96
N ILE A 121 -5.23 -5.53 9.92
CA ILE A 121 -4.20 -5.18 8.91
C ILE A 121 -4.38 -3.77 8.33
N LYS A 122 -5.63 -3.28 8.26
CA LYS A 122 -5.96 -1.95 7.72
C LYS A 122 -5.35 -0.80 8.54
N GLU A 123 -5.24 -0.93 9.86
CA GLU A 123 -4.78 0.16 10.73
C GLU A 123 -3.26 0.20 10.88
N HIS A 124 -2.59 -0.96 10.80
CA HIS A 124 -1.15 -1.05 11.05
C HIS A 124 -0.30 -0.71 9.81
N PHE A 125 -0.77 -1.05 8.60
CA PHE A 125 -0.05 -0.74 7.37
C PHE A 125 0.04 0.77 7.11
N ILE A 126 -1.05 1.51 7.33
CA ILE A 126 -1.04 2.97 7.22
C ILE A 126 -0.06 3.56 8.26
N ARG A 127 -0.05 3.03 9.48
CA ARG A 127 0.84 3.51 10.54
C ARG A 127 2.32 3.28 10.24
N ASN A 128 2.69 2.08 9.76
CA ASN A 128 4.09 1.73 9.49
C ASN A 128 4.63 2.45 8.25
N VAL A 129 3.84 2.60 7.18
CA VAL A 129 4.30 3.36 6.01
C VAL A 129 4.39 4.85 6.33
N VAL A 130 3.47 5.39 7.13
CA VAL A 130 3.59 6.77 7.63
C VAL A 130 4.84 6.91 8.53
N GLN A 131 5.16 5.93 9.38
CA GLN A 131 6.35 5.96 10.22
C GLN A 131 7.66 5.91 9.42
N GLU A 132 7.78 5.02 8.43
CA GLU A 132 8.97 4.95 7.56
C GLU A 132 9.19 6.25 6.77
N GLU A 133 8.12 6.89 6.27
CA GLU A 133 8.25 8.15 5.53
C GLU A 133 8.50 9.36 6.45
N THR A 134 8.09 9.32 7.73
CA THR A 134 8.42 10.38 8.70
C THR A 134 9.82 10.28 9.30
N GLU A 135 10.48 9.12 9.25
CA GLU A 135 11.85 8.95 9.74
C GLU A 135 12.92 9.33 8.69
N LEU A 136 12.50 9.63 7.46
CA LEU A 136 13.36 10.06 6.34
C LEU A 136 13.38 11.59 6.10
N VAL A 137 12.76 12.39 6.97
CA VAL A 137 12.77 13.87 6.96
C VAL A 137 13.33 14.39 8.28
#